data_AF-A0A067DUC2-F1
#
_entry.id   AF-A0A067DUC2-F1
#
_cell.length_a   1.000
_cell.length_b   1.000
_cell.length_c   1.000
_cell.angle_alpha   90.00
_cell.angle_beta   90.00
_cell.angle_gamma   90.00
#
_symmetry.space_group_name_H-M   'P 1'
#
loop_
_entity.id
_entity.type
_entity.pdbx_description
1 polymer ?
#
loop_
_entity_poly.entity_id
_entity_poly.type
_entity_poly.pdbx_seq_one_letter_code
_entity_poly.pdbx_strand_id
1 'polypeptide(L)'
;MDYNILTMSFAPLDVHEAQVQFALERGLPAMVGLLSTYQLPYPSRSFDVAHCSRCLVPWTSYDGLYLMEIDRVLRPGGYWVVSGPPISWKTSYRGWERDAKDLQKEQISLENLATRLCWKKIAERGPIAVWRKPTNHLHCIQKLKALKSPTFCVKSDPDAVWYTKMEPCVTPLPMVNEIKDVAGGALEKWPKRLNTAPPRIRSGFIEGITVKSFNEDNQLWKKRVSHYRIILESLFSGKFRNIMDMNAGLGGFAAALAKYPVWVMNAVPFDAKHNTLQTGILSSFSPFKLSNSR
;
A
#
# COMPACT_ATOMS: atom_id res chain seq x y z
N MET A 1 8.48 -5.90 -17.98
CA MET A 1 8.05 -6.05 -16.56
C MET A 1 8.39 -7.48 -16.17
N ASP A 2 9.67 -7.72 -15.92
CA ASP A 2 10.24 -9.07 -16.13
C ASP A 2 10.06 -10.00 -14.93
N TYR A 3 9.60 -9.43 -13.80
CA TYR A 3 9.34 -10.14 -12.55
C TYR A 3 7.85 -10.31 -12.24
N ASN A 4 6.96 -9.90 -13.15
CA ASN A 4 5.51 -9.93 -12.95
C ASN A 4 5.09 -9.26 -11.62
N ILE A 5 5.64 -8.08 -11.33
CA ILE A 5 5.30 -7.27 -10.14
C ILE A 5 4.54 -6.03 -10.62
N LEU A 6 3.45 -5.70 -9.94
CA LEU A 6 2.75 -4.44 -10.14
C LEU A 6 3.26 -3.42 -9.12
N THR A 7 3.87 -2.34 -9.61
CA THR A 7 4.36 -1.23 -8.79
C THR A 7 3.56 0.04 -9.10
N MET A 8 3.40 0.90 -8.10
CA MET A 8 2.80 2.21 -8.27
C MET A 8 3.65 3.26 -7.57
N SER A 9 3.85 4.39 -8.24
CA SER A 9 4.63 5.51 -7.72
C SER A 9 3.74 6.53 -7.03
N PHE A 10 4.25 7.10 -5.94
CA PHE A 10 3.62 8.21 -5.22
C PHE A 10 4.58 9.37 -5.22
N ALA A 11 4.12 10.53 -5.66
CA ALA A 11 4.89 11.75 -5.60
C ALA A 11 4.01 12.91 -5.12
N PRO A 12 4.59 13.87 -4.37
CA PRO A 12 3.88 15.09 -4.01
C PRO A 12 3.55 15.91 -5.26
N LEU A 13 2.61 16.85 -5.12
CA LEU A 13 2.48 17.95 -6.07
C LEU A 13 3.63 18.92 -5.77
N ASP A 14 4.72 18.81 -6.52
CA ASP A 14 5.89 19.69 -6.39
C ASP A 14 6.12 20.46 -7.68
N VAL A 15 7.13 21.33 -7.69
CA VAL A 15 7.56 22.09 -8.89
C VAL A 15 8.00 21.19 -10.05
N HIS A 16 8.10 19.87 -9.84
CA HIS A 16 8.35 18.85 -10.85
C HIS A 16 7.06 18.09 -11.22
N GLU A 17 5.88 18.74 -11.18
CA GLU A 17 4.52 18.28 -11.60
C GLU A 17 4.51 17.24 -12.73
N ALA A 18 5.47 17.33 -13.65
CA ALA A 18 5.72 16.36 -14.69
C ALA A 18 5.98 14.90 -14.23
N GLN A 19 6.40 14.58 -13.00
CA GLN A 19 6.79 13.20 -12.67
C GLN A 19 5.63 12.20 -12.70
N VAL A 20 4.50 12.53 -12.05
CA VAL A 20 3.31 11.68 -12.06
C VAL A 20 2.72 11.63 -13.47
N GLN A 21 2.61 12.79 -14.11
CA GLN A 21 2.09 12.89 -15.49
C GLN A 21 2.93 12.06 -16.46
N PHE A 22 4.25 12.19 -16.42
CA PHE A 22 5.21 11.47 -17.27
C PHE A 22 5.14 9.96 -17.05
N ALA A 23 4.97 9.52 -15.80
CA ALA A 23 4.75 8.11 -15.48
C ALA A 23 3.45 7.60 -16.10
N LEU A 24 2.35 8.35 -15.93
CA LEU A 24 1.04 8.00 -16.50
C LEU A 24 1.06 7.98 -18.03
N GLU A 25 1.72 8.93 -18.69
CA GLU A 25 1.90 8.97 -20.15
C GLU A 25 2.66 7.73 -20.67
N ARG A 26 3.58 7.20 -19.86
CA ARG A 26 4.30 5.95 -20.13
C ARG A 26 3.51 4.69 -19.74
N GLY A 27 2.32 4.85 -19.15
CA GLY A 27 1.50 3.75 -18.65
C GLY A 27 2.05 3.09 -17.40
N LEU A 28 2.84 3.82 -16.62
CA LEU A 28 3.28 3.42 -15.30
C LEU A 28 2.25 3.90 -14.27
N PRO A 29 1.76 3.02 -13.38
CA PRO A 29 0.86 3.44 -12.31
C PRO A 29 1.53 4.50 -11.44
N ALA A 30 0.88 5.65 -11.31
CA ALA A 30 1.36 6.74 -10.47
C ALA A 30 0.20 7.56 -9.93
N MET A 31 0.40 8.16 -8.77
CA MET A 31 -0.58 9.06 -8.16
C MET A 31 0.09 10.24 -7.47
N VAL A 32 -0.65 11.34 -7.44
CA VAL A 32 -0.31 12.49 -6.60
C VAL A 32 -0.72 12.18 -5.17
N GLY A 33 0.21 12.33 -4.24
CA GLY A 33 -0.04 12.13 -2.82
C GLY A 33 1.09 12.69 -1.98
N LEU A 34 0.73 13.35 -0.88
CA LEU A 34 1.68 13.90 0.07
C LEU A 34 1.59 13.16 1.39
N LEU A 35 2.72 12.65 1.87
CA LEU A 35 2.85 12.08 3.20
C LEU A 35 3.03 13.24 4.21
N SER A 36 1.94 13.88 4.64
CA SER A 36 1.99 15.08 5.51
C SER A 36 1.11 14.99 6.76
N THR A 37 -0.16 15.35 6.65
CA THR A 37 -1.10 15.51 7.77
C THR A 37 -2.15 14.41 7.78
N TYR A 38 -2.53 13.91 6.61
CA TYR A 38 -3.59 12.94 6.43
C TYR A 38 -3.02 11.57 6.05
N GLN A 39 -3.73 10.52 6.45
CA GLN A 39 -3.42 9.16 6.04
C GLN A 39 -3.50 9.04 4.51
N LEU A 40 -2.70 8.14 3.93
CA LEU A 40 -2.79 7.79 2.52
C LEU A 40 -4.18 7.21 2.22
N PRO A 41 -4.72 7.44 1.00
CA PRO A 41 -6.08 7.05 0.63
C PRO A 41 -6.22 5.54 0.33
N TYR A 42 -5.49 4.71 1.08
CA TYR A 42 -5.47 3.25 1.00
C TYR A 42 -5.86 2.65 2.34
N PRO A 43 -6.71 1.60 2.35
CA PRO A 43 -7.02 0.92 3.59
C PRO A 43 -5.74 0.31 4.19
N SER A 44 -5.81 -0.08 5.46
CA SER A 44 -4.69 -0.78 6.08
C SER A 44 -4.35 -2.05 5.29
N ARG A 45 -3.07 -2.47 5.32
CA ARG A 45 -2.61 -3.73 4.72
C ARG A 45 -2.87 -3.84 3.20
N SER A 46 -2.64 -2.75 2.47
CA SER A 46 -2.82 -2.63 1.01
C SER A 46 -1.59 -2.99 0.18
N PHE A 47 -0.38 -2.90 0.74
CA PHE A 47 0.86 -3.07 -0.02
C PHE A 47 1.74 -4.19 0.57
N ASP A 48 2.40 -4.94 -0.32
CA ASP A 48 3.39 -5.95 0.07
C ASP A 48 4.76 -5.34 0.34
N VAL A 49 5.07 -4.25 -0.39
CA VAL A 49 6.34 -3.54 -0.34
C VAL A 49 6.08 -2.03 -0.42
N ALA A 50 6.80 -1.26 0.39
CA ALA A 50 6.92 0.18 0.26
C ALA A 50 8.40 0.51 0.04
N HIS A 51 8.71 1.21 -1.05
CA HIS A 51 10.08 1.58 -1.40
C HIS A 51 10.23 3.10 -1.42
N CYS A 52 11.19 3.61 -0.67
CA CYS A 52 11.64 4.99 -0.75
C CYS A 52 13.05 5.00 -1.35
N SER A 53 13.19 5.60 -2.54
CA SER A 53 14.49 5.88 -3.14
C SER A 53 14.76 7.37 -3.05
N ARG A 54 15.66 7.78 -2.15
CA ARG A 54 16.03 9.18 -1.90
C ARG A 54 14.82 10.12 -1.78
N CYS A 55 13.75 9.66 -1.12
CA CYS A 55 12.47 10.36 -1.10
C CYS A 55 12.44 11.60 -0.19
N LEU A 56 13.52 11.91 0.53
CA LEU A 56 13.64 13.04 1.47
C LEU A 56 12.55 13.10 2.54
N VAL A 57 11.82 12.00 2.77
CA VAL A 57 10.84 11.90 3.85
C VAL A 57 11.59 11.81 5.18
N PRO A 58 11.33 12.71 6.14
CA PRO A 58 12.02 12.68 7.42
C PRO A 58 11.37 11.63 8.34
N TRP A 59 11.68 10.35 8.08
CA TRP A 59 11.02 9.18 8.67
C TRP A 59 10.96 9.15 10.20
N THR A 60 11.94 9.77 10.87
CA THR A 60 12.04 9.80 12.33
C THR A 60 11.43 11.05 12.96
N SER A 61 11.00 12.02 12.16
CA SER A 61 10.36 13.25 12.64
C SER A 61 8.93 12.98 13.12
N TYR A 62 8.38 13.92 13.91
CA TYR A 62 7.02 13.85 14.45
C TYR A 62 6.73 12.50 15.13
N ASP A 63 7.66 12.04 15.98
CA ASP A 63 7.59 10.75 16.67
C ASP A 63 7.50 9.51 15.76
N GLY A 64 7.91 9.63 14.50
CA GLY A 64 7.89 8.55 13.52
C GLY A 64 6.57 8.42 12.75
N LEU A 65 5.74 9.47 12.76
CA LEU A 65 4.42 9.55 12.13
C LEU A 65 4.37 8.94 10.72
N TYR A 66 5.36 9.29 9.89
CA TYR A 66 5.44 8.84 8.50
C TYR A 66 5.69 7.34 8.37
N LEU A 67 6.57 6.78 9.21
CA LEU A 67 6.83 5.35 9.19
C LEU A 67 5.64 4.56 9.76
N MET A 68 4.87 5.14 10.68
CA MET A 68 3.63 4.54 11.19
C MET A 68 2.54 4.48 10.11
N GLU A 69 2.45 5.49 9.24
CA GLU A 69 1.54 5.43 8.10
C GLU A 69 1.96 4.35 7.10
N ILE A 70 3.26 4.20 6.84
CA ILE A 70 3.78 3.07 6.05
C ILE A 70 3.49 1.74 6.75
N ASP A 71 3.62 1.66 8.07
CA ASP A 71 3.20 0.48 8.83
C ASP A 71 1.73 0.17 8.59
N ARG A 72 0.82 1.14 8.72
CA ARG A 72 -0.61 0.94 8.50
C ARG A 72 -0.91 0.34 7.14
N VAL A 73 -0.35 0.89 6.07
CA VAL A 73 -0.64 0.44 4.70
C VAL A 73 0.12 -0.83 4.30
N LEU A 74 1.21 -1.19 4.98
CA LEU A 74 1.93 -2.43 4.75
C LEU A 74 1.19 -3.64 5.35
N ARG A 75 1.10 -4.70 4.53
CA ARG A 75 0.60 -6.01 4.96
C ARG A 75 1.49 -6.61 6.04
N PRO A 76 0.93 -7.46 6.93
CA PRO A 76 1.75 -8.19 7.88
C PRO A 76 2.78 -9.06 7.16
N GLY A 77 4.04 -8.98 7.59
CA GLY A 77 5.15 -9.64 6.90
C GLY A 77 5.67 -8.91 5.66
N GLY A 78 5.08 -7.76 5.28
CA GLY A 78 5.52 -6.92 4.18
C GLY A 78 6.87 -6.24 4.42
N TYR A 79 7.38 -5.59 3.37
CA TYR A 79 8.74 -5.06 3.34
C TYR A 79 8.75 -3.55 3.17
N TRP A 80 9.66 -2.91 3.89
CA TRP A 80 10.02 -1.53 3.65
C TRP A 80 11.47 -1.47 3.16
N VAL A 81 11.67 -0.80 2.04
CA VAL A 81 12.96 -0.68 1.37
C VAL A 81 13.35 0.78 1.36
N VAL A 82 14.55 1.10 1.82
CA VAL A 82 15.14 2.43 1.71
C VAL A 82 16.37 2.34 0.83
N SER A 83 16.46 3.24 -0.15
CA SER A 83 17.60 3.35 -1.04
C SER A 83 18.15 4.77 -1.03
N GLY A 84 19.42 4.93 -0.64
CA GLY A 84 20.08 6.22 -0.49
C GLY A 84 20.24 6.65 0.99
N PRO A 85 20.46 7.94 1.26
CA PRO A 85 20.70 8.44 2.61
C PRO A 85 19.57 8.02 3.58
N PRO A 86 19.89 7.65 4.82
CA PRO A 86 21.23 7.59 5.41
C PRO A 86 21.98 6.27 5.17
N ILE A 87 21.42 5.30 4.43
CA ILE A 87 22.00 3.96 4.24
C ILE A 87 23.29 4.03 3.43
N SER A 88 24.33 3.28 3.84
CA SER A 88 25.66 3.32 3.20
C SER A 88 26.43 4.65 3.37
N TRP A 89 26.09 5.45 4.38
CA TRP A 89 26.79 6.71 4.66
C TRP A 89 28.31 6.57 4.75
N LYS A 90 28.83 5.46 5.30
CA LYS A 90 30.26 5.21 5.47
C LYS A 90 31.09 5.37 4.18
N THR A 91 30.50 5.03 3.04
CA THR A 91 31.18 5.05 1.73
C THR A 91 30.68 6.16 0.82
N SER A 92 29.47 6.69 1.05
CA SER A 92 28.77 7.57 0.10
C SER A 92 28.60 9.01 0.58
N TYR A 93 28.90 9.33 1.84
CA TYR A 93 28.63 10.65 2.43
C TYR A 93 29.25 11.82 1.65
N ARG A 94 30.47 11.65 1.11
CA ARG A 94 31.16 12.69 0.32
C ARG A 94 30.39 13.07 -0.95
N GLY A 95 29.79 12.08 -1.62
CA GLY A 95 29.02 12.31 -2.85
C GLY A 95 27.61 12.87 -2.60
N TRP A 96 27.19 12.99 -1.33
CA TRP A 96 25.92 13.61 -0.95
C TRP A 96 26.11 14.98 -0.30
N GLU A 97 27.36 15.45 -0.18
CA GLU A 97 27.69 16.73 0.45
C GLU A 97 27.10 16.87 1.87
N ARG A 98 27.05 15.75 2.61
CA ARG A 98 26.51 15.68 3.97
C ARG A 98 27.52 15.16 4.96
N ASP A 99 27.43 15.63 6.21
CA ASP A 99 28.30 15.19 7.29
C ASP A 99 28.05 13.72 7.66
N ALA A 100 29.14 12.97 7.85
CA ALA A 100 29.08 11.54 8.15
C ALA A 100 28.47 11.27 9.53
N LYS A 101 28.70 12.13 10.54
CA LYS A 101 28.14 11.94 11.89
C LYS A 101 26.63 12.19 11.87
N ASP A 102 26.16 13.14 11.09
CA ASP A 102 24.73 13.40 10.94
C ASP A 102 24.01 12.23 10.28
N LEU A 103 24.55 11.69 9.18
CA LEU A 103 23.99 10.50 8.52
C LEU A 103 24.02 9.27 9.44
N GLN A 104 25.09 9.10 10.23
CA GLN A 104 25.17 8.03 11.22
C GLN A 104 24.06 8.15 12.26
N LYS A 105 23.85 9.35 12.83
CA LYS A 105 22.77 9.61 13.79
C LYS A 105 21.40 9.36 13.18
N GLU A 106 21.19 9.78 11.93
CA GLU A 106 19.95 9.58 11.19
C GLU A 106 19.65 8.09 10.99
N GLN A 107 20.63 7.29 10.57
CA GLN A 107 20.47 5.84 10.44
C GLN A 107 20.18 5.17 11.79
N ILE A 108 20.89 5.55 12.86
CA ILE A 108 20.66 5.01 14.21
C ILE A 108 19.24 5.32 14.68
N SER A 109 18.78 6.57 14.52
CA SER A 109 17.43 6.99 14.87
C SER A 109 16.37 6.18 14.12
N LEU A 110 16.60 5.96 12.82
CA LEU A 110 15.70 5.19 11.97
C LEU A 110 15.63 3.72 12.39
N GLU A 111 16.78 3.08 12.64
CA GLU A 111 16.84 1.70 13.11
C GLU A 111 16.20 1.52 14.49
N ASN A 112 16.36 2.50 15.39
CA ASN A 112 15.69 2.52 16.69
C ASN A 112 14.16 2.64 16.55
N LEU A 113 13.66 3.51 15.67
CA LEU A 113 12.23 3.62 15.39
C LEU A 113 11.67 2.31 14.80
N ALA A 114 12.33 1.74 13.80
CA ALA A 114 11.94 0.47 13.20
C ALA A 114 11.90 -0.66 14.25
N THR A 115 12.89 -0.70 15.15
CA THR A 115 12.94 -1.66 16.26
C THR A 115 11.77 -1.47 17.23
N ARG A 116 11.41 -0.23 17.56
CA ARG A 116 10.24 0.08 18.42
C ARG A 116 8.91 -0.32 17.76
N LEU A 117 8.82 -0.29 16.44
CA LEU A 117 7.71 -0.83 15.64
C LEU A 117 7.77 -2.36 15.47
N CYS A 118 8.75 -3.02 16.10
CA CYS A 118 9.01 -4.46 15.99
C CYS A 118 9.40 -4.95 14.59
N TRP A 119 9.85 -4.05 13.73
CA TRP A 119 10.38 -4.41 12.42
C TRP A 119 11.79 -4.97 12.56
N LYS A 120 12.16 -5.87 11.65
CA LYS A 120 13.50 -6.47 11.61
C LYS A 120 14.23 -6.03 10.35
N LYS A 121 15.44 -5.50 10.46
CA LYS A 121 16.32 -5.32 9.31
C LYS A 121 16.79 -6.69 8.84
N ILE A 122 16.47 -7.05 7.60
CA ILE A 122 16.75 -8.38 7.04
C ILE A 122 17.91 -8.38 6.05
N ALA A 123 18.19 -7.23 5.44
CA ALA A 123 19.29 -7.07 4.50
C ALA A 123 19.73 -5.61 4.47
N GLU A 124 21.04 -5.41 4.27
CA GLU A 124 21.63 -4.13 3.92
C GLU A 124 22.78 -4.41 2.95
N ARG A 125 22.70 -3.88 1.73
CA ARG A 125 23.72 -4.08 0.70
C ARG A 125 23.86 -2.83 -0.15
N GLY A 126 25.08 -2.28 -0.17
CA GLY A 126 25.33 -1.00 -0.82
C GLY A 126 24.36 0.06 -0.28
N PRO A 127 23.76 0.91 -1.14
CA PRO A 127 22.87 1.98 -0.70
C PRO A 127 21.46 1.51 -0.32
N ILE A 128 21.21 0.21 -0.17
CA ILE A 128 19.87 -0.35 0.03
C ILE A 128 19.80 -1.08 1.36
N ALA A 129 18.78 -0.77 2.15
CA ALA A 129 18.41 -1.51 3.35
C ALA A 129 16.94 -1.96 3.27
N VAL A 130 16.67 -3.14 3.82
CA VAL A 130 15.36 -3.78 3.78
C VAL A 130 14.95 -4.17 5.21
N TRP A 131 13.77 -3.71 5.61
CA TRP A 131 13.11 -4.10 6.84
C TRP A 131 11.88 -4.92 6.54
N ARG A 132 11.56 -5.83 7.46
CA ARG A 132 10.36 -6.65 7.41
C ARG A 132 9.45 -6.32 8.60
N LYS A 133 8.21 -5.93 8.30
CA LYS A 133 7.13 -5.76 9.28
C LYS A 133 6.76 -7.13 9.89
N PRO A 134 6.43 -7.23 11.19
CA PRO A 134 6.00 -8.50 11.76
C PRO A 134 4.70 -9.01 11.13
N THR A 135 4.49 -10.33 11.18
CA THR A 135 3.26 -10.98 10.67
C THR A 135 2.07 -10.86 11.60
N ASN A 136 2.31 -10.55 12.88
CA ASN A 136 1.31 -10.28 13.91
C ASN A 136 1.97 -9.52 15.09
N HIS A 137 1.19 -9.08 16.08
CA HIS A 137 1.72 -8.35 17.23
C HIS A 137 2.04 -9.22 18.46
N LEU A 138 1.87 -10.55 18.45
CA LEU A 138 2.06 -11.39 19.66
C LEU A 138 3.44 -11.19 20.31
N HIS A 139 4.52 -11.35 19.51
CA HIS A 139 5.87 -11.09 19.99
C HIS A 139 6.15 -9.61 20.25
N CYS A 140 5.47 -8.72 19.51
CA CYS A 140 5.69 -7.29 19.63
C CYS A 140 5.18 -6.79 20.98
N ILE A 141 3.95 -7.16 21.37
CA ILE A 141 3.31 -6.75 22.61
C ILE A 141 4.16 -7.08 23.84
N GLN A 142 4.81 -8.25 23.85
CA GLN A 142 5.74 -8.64 24.91
C GLN A 142 6.95 -7.69 24.99
N LYS A 143 7.42 -7.18 23.85
CA LYS A 143 8.55 -6.24 23.75
C LYS A 143 8.17 -4.76 23.94
N LEU A 144 6.92 -4.38 23.68
CA LEU A 144 6.44 -2.99 23.78
C LEU A 144 6.68 -2.43 25.20
N LYS A 145 6.48 -3.25 26.24
CA LYS A 145 6.69 -2.86 27.65
C LYS A 145 8.16 -2.54 27.96
N ALA A 146 9.10 -3.17 27.27
CA ALA A 146 10.53 -3.00 27.52
C ALA A 146 11.17 -1.86 26.69
N LEU A 147 10.63 -1.56 25.50
CA LEU A 147 11.29 -0.70 24.50
C LEU A 147 10.75 0.74 24.41
N LYS A 148 9.87 1.17 25.33
CA LYS A 148 9.13 2.44 25.22
C LYS A 148 8.52 2.61 23.80
N SER A 149 7.93 1.54 23.29
CA SER A 149 7.36 1.53 21.95
C SER A 149 6.12 2.43 21.87
N PRO A 150 5.78 2.95 20.67
CA PRO A 150 4.57 3.73 20.50
C PRO A 150 3.32 2.93 20.91
N THR A 151 2.33 3.63 21.44
CA THR A 151 1.06 3.02 21.83
C THR A 151 0.27 2.58 20.60
N PHE A 152 -0.65 1.62 20.79
CA PHE A 152 -1.63 1.31 19.75
C PHE A 152 -2.68 2.42 19.65
N CYS A 153 -3.14 2.68 18.43
CA CYS A 153 -4.24 3.60 18.19
C CYS A 153 -5.54 3.08 18.82
N VAL A 154 -6.35 3.98 19.36
CA VAL A 154 -7.66 3.66 19.99
C VAL A 154 -8.79 3.59 18.95
N LYS A 155 -8.60 4.19 17.77
CA LYS A 155 -9.63 4.28 16.71
C LYS A 155 -10.20 2.93 16.30
N SER A 156 -11.51 2.93 15.99
CA SER A 156 -12.30 1.72 15.71
C SER A 156 -12.09 1.12 14.33
N ASP A 157 -11.75 1.92 13.30
CA ASP A 157 -11.59 1.43 11.93
C ASP A 157 -10.30 1.96 11.27
N PRO A 158 -9.27 1.12 11.07
CA PRO A 158 -8.03 1.50 10.39
C PRO A 158 -8.17 1.66 8.87
N ASP A 159 -9.33 1.32 8.31
CA ASP A 159 -9.65 1.43 6.89
C ASP A 159 -10.47 2.68 6.56
N ALA A 160 -10.96 3.40 7.57
CA ALA A 160 -11.66 4.68 7.43
C ALA A 160 -10.65 5.81 7.19
N VAL A 161 -10.18 5.95 5.94
CA VAL A 161 -9.03 6.81 5.60
C VAL A 161 -9.40 8.22 5.12
N TRP A 162 -10.68 8.56 5.01
CA TRP A 162 -11.11 9.85 4.45
C TRP A 162 -10.83 11.02 5.41
N TYR A 163 -9.97 11.95 4.97
CA TYR A 163 -9.48 13.10 5.75
C TYR A 163 -9.09 12.76 7.20
N THR A 164 -8.67 11.51 7.41
CA THR A 164 -8.27 11.07 8.73
C THR A 164 -6.84 11.54 8.96
N LYS A 165 -6.68 12.40 9.96
CA LYS A 165 -5.35 12.87 10.36
C LYS A 165 -4.52 11.68 10.84
N MET A 166 -3.25 11.68 10.46
CA MET A 166 -2.28 10.73 10.99
C MET A 166 -2.10 10.99 12.50
N GLU A 167 -1.89 9.92 13.23
CA GLU A 167 -1.66 9.94 14.68
C GLU A 167 -0.36 9.18 14.99
N PRO A 168 0.43 9.64 15.96
CA PRO A 168 1.70 9.00 16.32
C PRO A 168 1.48 7.72 17.17
N CYS A 169 0.73 6.77 16.60
CA CYS A 169 0.39 5.48 17.20
C CYS A 169 0.47 4.34 16.17
N VAL A 170 0.67 3.12 16.64
CA VAL A 170 0.70 1.92 15.80
C VAL A 170 -0.73 1.47 15.51
N THR A 171 -1.05 1.24 14.24
CA THR A 171 -2.35 0.65 13.87
C THR A 171 -2.39 -0.81 14.31
N PRO A 172 -3.37 -1.24 15.13
CA PRO A 172 -3.45 -2.62 15.58
C PRO A 172 -3.76 -3.57 14.41
N LEU A 173 -2.96 -4.63 14.29
CA LEU A 173 -3.29 -5.77 13.43
C LEU A 173 -4.36 -6.66 14.09
N PRO A 174 -5.19 -7.38 13.30
CA PRO A 174 -6.14 -8.34 13.85
C PRO A 174 -5.46 -9.37 14.75
N MET A 175 -6.15 -9.75 15.84
CA MET A 175 -5.64 -10.74 16.77
C MET A 175 -5.48 -12.10 16.09
N VAL A 176 -4.49 -12.85 16.56
CA VAL A 176 -4.20 -14.21 16.12
C VAL A 176 -3.95 -15.09 17.33
N ASN A 177 -4.14 -16.40 17.18
CA ASN A 177 -4.00 -17.35 18.27
C ASN A 177 -2.55 -17.85 18.39
N GLU A 178 -1.89 -18.09 17.25
CA GLU A 178 -0.54 -18.62 17.22
C GLU A 178 0.49 -17.60 16.73
N ILE A 179 1.73 -17.76 17.20
CA ILE A 179 2.87 -16.93 16.81
C ILE A 179 3.12 -16.97 15.28
N LYS A 180 2.87 -18.12 14.65
CA LYS A 180 3.12 -18.32 13.21
C LYS A 180 2.01 -17.77 12.32
N ASP A 181 0.88 -17.37 12.90
CA ASP A 181 -0.26 -16.88 12.15
C ASP A 181 0.02 -15.51 11.52
N VAL A 182 -0.63 -15.27 10.39
CA VAL A 182 -0.61 -13.96 9.72
C VAL A 182 -1.88 -13.21 10.09
N ALA A 183 -1.73 -12.01 10.64
CA ALA A 183 -2.85 -11.21 11.11
C ALA A 183 -3.83 -10.84 9.98
N GLY A 184 -5.08 -11.24 10.12
CA GLY A 184 -6.10 -11.10 9.07
C GLY A 184 -6.01 -12.13 7.94
N GLY A 185 -5.24 -13.19 8.13
CA GLY A 185 -5.16 -14.35 7.23
C GLY A 185 -4.13 -14.20 6.11
N ALA A 186 -3.58 -15.35 5.69
CA ALA A 186 -2.64 -15.41 4.58
C ALA A 186 -3.34 -15.12 3.24
N LEU A 187 -2.72 -14.26 2.44
CA LEU A 187 -3.11 -13.99 1.05
C LEU A 187 -2.32 -14.90 0.11
N GLU A 188 -2.95 -15.28 -0.99
CA GLU A 188 -2.23 -15.90 -2.11
C GLU A 188 -1.17 -14.95 -2.68
N LYS A 189 -0.13 -15.53 -3.28
CA LYS A 189 0.89 -14.73 -3.96
C LYS A 189 0.32 -14.08 -5.22
N TRP A 190 0.90 -12.95 -5.59
CA TRP A 190 0.65 -12.35 -6.89
C TRP A 190 1.17 -13.26 -8.02
N PRO A 191 0.46 -13.38 -9.17
CA PRO A 191 -0.82 -12.76 -9.52
C PRO A 191 -2.06 -13.59 -9.13
N LYS A 192 -1.90 -14.81 -8.57
CA LYS A 192 -3.01 -15.72 -8.24
C LYS A 192 -4.07 -15.08 -7.32
N ARG A 193 -3.64 -14.16 -6.44
CA ARG A 193 -4.55 -13.38 -5.58
C ARG A 193 -5.62 -12.58 -6.32
N LEU A 194 -5.37 -12.17 -7.57
CA LEU A 194 -6.34 -11.45 -8.42
C LEU A 194 -7.70 -12.15 -8.49
N ASN A 195 -7.67 -13.49 -8.49
CA ASN A 195 -8.85 -14.33 -8.72
C ASN A 195 -9.18 -15.20 -7.50
N THR A 196 -8.57 -14.95 -6.34
CA THR A 196 -8.79 -15.75 -5.13
C THR A 196 -9.49 -14.91 -4.08
N ALA A 197 -10.59 -15.41 -3.51
CA ALA A 197 -11.33 -14.69 -2.48
C ALA A 197 -10.43 -14.38 -1.26
N PRO A 198 -10.29 -13.11 -0.86
CA PRO A 198 -9.44 -12.72 0.25
C PRO A 198 -9.96 -13.27 1.59
N PRO A 199 -9.10 -13.42 2.62
CA PRO A 199 -9.49 -13.87 3.96
C PRO A 199 -10.73 -13.15 4.52
N ARG A 200 -10.87 -11.84 4.30
CA ARG A 200 -11.99 -11.03 4.81
C ARG A 200 -13.35 -11.48 4.24
N ILE A 201 -13.39 -11.95 2.99
CA ILE A 201 -14.59 -12.56 2.39
C ILE A 201 -14.78 -13.99 2.92
N ARG A 202 -13.69 -14.77 3.02
CA ARG A 202 -13.75 -16.16 3.52
C ARG A 202 -14.19 -16.24 4.97
N SER A 203 -13.84 -15.25 5.80
CA SER A 203 -14.23 -15.16 7.21
C SER A 203 -15.62 -14.57 7.42
N GLY A 204 -16.34 -14.18 6.36
CA GLY A 204 -17.66 -13.56 6.46
C GLY A 204 -17.64 -12.17 7.11
N PHE A 205 -16.49 -11.47 7.12
CA PHE A 205 -16.40 -10.15 7.76
C PHE A 205 -17.24 -9.11 7.01
N ILE A 206 -17.35 -9.22 5.68
CA ILE A 206 -18.18 -8.33 4.87
C ILE A 206 -19.56 -8.96 4.74
N GLU A 207 -20.52 -8.44 5.49
CA GLU A 207 -21.90 -8.92 5.47
C GLU A 207 -22.48 -8.88 4.05
N GLY A 208 -23.16 -9.96 3.64
CA GLY A 208 -23.76 -10.08 2.30
C GLY A 208 -22.80 -10.45 1.17
N ILE A 209 -21.48 -10.49 1.40
CA ILE A 209 -20.49 -10.88 0.38
C ILE A 209 -19.92 -12.26 0.73
N THR A 210 -20.03 -13.20 -0.21
CA THR A 210 -19.58 -14.58 -0.05
C THR A 210 -18.49 -14.91 -1.07
N VAL A 211 -17.80 -16.03 -0.84
CA VAL A 211 -16.84 -16.57 -1.83
C VAL A 211 -17.54 -16.86 -3.17
N LYS A 212 -18.80 -17.30 -3.13
CA LYS A 212 -19.62 -17.53 -4.32
C LYS A 212 -19.86 -16.24 -5.09
N SER A 213 -20.34 -15.18 -4.44
CA SER A 213 -20.61 -13.90 -5.11
C SER A 213 -19.32 -13.26 -5.66
N PHE A 214 -18.20 -13.39 -4.96
CA PHE A 214 -16.89 -12.98 -5.49
C PHE A 214 -16.48 -13.72 -6.77
N ASN A 215 -16.68 -15.04 -6.79
CA ASN A 215 -16.36 -15.83 -7.98
C ASN A 215 -17.31 -15.51 -9.15
N GLU A 216 -18.58 -15.28 -8.88
CA GLU A 216 -19.57 -14.86 -9.87
C GLU A 216 -19.21 -13.48 -10.47
N ASP A 217 -18.80 -12.51 -9.65
CA ASP A 217 -18.32 -11.19 -10.11
C ASP A 217 -17.09 -11.32 -11.01
N ASN A 218 -16.09 -12.12 -10.61
CA ASN A 218 -14.91 -12.39 -11.43
C ASN A 218 -15.25 -13.02 -12.78
N GLN A 219 -16.20 -13.96 -12.82
CA GLN A 219 -16.63 -14.59 -14.07
C GLN A 219 -17.43 -13.62 -14.95
N LEU A 220 -18.28 -12.80 -14.33
CA LEU A 220 -19.04 -11.76 -15.03
C LEU A 220 -18.10 -10.77 -15.72
N TRP A 221 -17.10 -10.25 -15.00
CA TRP A 221 -16.13 -9.32 -15.58
C TRP A 221 -15.25 -9.94 -16.65
N LYS A 222 -14.82 -11.20 -16.47
CA LYS A 222 -14.11 -11.94 -17.54
C LYS A 222 -14.94 -12.03 -18.82
N LYS A 223 -16.24 -12.36 -18.71
CA LYS A 223 -17.16 -12.41 -19.86
C LYS A 223 -17.32 -11.03 -20.50
N ARG A 224 -17.60 -9.99 -19.71
CA ARG A 224 -17.77 -8.62 -20.20
C ARG A 224 -16.54 -8.10 -20.92
N VAL A 225 -15.36 -8.19 -20.29
CA VAL A 225 -14.10 -7.76 -20.89
C VAL A 225 -13.79 -8.55 -22.17
N SER A 226 -14.11 -9.84 -22.21
CA SER A 226 -13.93 -10.66 -23.43
C SER A 226 -14.90 -10.30 -24.55
N HIS A 227 -16.12 -9.87 -24.21
CA HIS A 227 -17.10 -9.38 -25.19
C HIS A 227 -16.67 -8.02 -25.76
N TYR A 228 -16.40 -7.04 -24.88
CA TYR A 228 -15.96 -5.70 -25.30
C TYR A 228 -14.59 -5.70 -25.97
N ARG A 229 -13.79 -6.75 -25.78
CA ARG A 229 -12.53 -6.92 -26.49
C ARG A 229 -12.68 -6.84 -28.01
N ILE A 230 -13.79 -7.35 -28.55
CA ILE A 230 -14.04 -7.35 -30.00
C ILE A 230 -14.28 -5.93 -30.51
N ILE A 231 -14.86 -5.06 -29.67
CA ILE A 231 -15.27 -3.70 -30.03
C ILE A 231 -14.15 -2.69 -29.73
N LEU A 232 -13.39 -2.92 -28.66
CA LEU A 232 -12.36 -2.01 -28.15
C LEU A 232 -10.95 -2.54 -28.45
N GLU A 233 -10.63 -2.75 -29.73
CA GLU A 233 -9.31 -3.22 -30.15
C GLU A 233 -8.15 -2.39 -29.57
N SER A 234 -8.39 -1.09 -29.35
CA SER A 234 -7.47 -0.13 -28.76
C SER A 234 -7.06 -0.41 -27.30
N LEU A 235 -7.84 -1.17 -26.54
CA LEU A 235 -7.44 -1.66 -25.21
C LEU A 235 -6.25 -2.62 -25.30
N PHE A 236 -6.11 -3.33 -26.42
CA PHE A 236 -5.06 -4.34 -26.62
C PHE A 236 -3.87 -3.79 -27.38
N SER A 237 -4.06 -2.73 -28.16
CA SER A 237 -2.99 -2.07 -28.91
C SER A 237 -2.14 -1.12 -28.05
N GLY A 238 -2.41 -1.01 -26.74
CA GLY A 238 -1.70 -0.10 -25.83
C GLY A 238 -1.99 1.39 -26.04
N LYS A 239 -3.09 1.72 -26.74
CA LYS A 239 -3.56 3.11 -26.90
C LYS A 239 -4.14 3.64 -25.59
N PHE A 240 -4.89 2.80 -24.89
CA PHE A 240 -5.26 3.06 -23.50
C PHE A 240 -4.20 2.46 -22.58
N ARG A 241 -3.77 3.24 -21.59
CA ARG A 241 -2.75 2.81 -20.61
C ARG A 241 -3.27 2.88 -19.17
N ASN A 242 -4.15 3.84 -18.89
CA ASN A 242 -4.71 4.09 -17.57
C ASN A 242 -6.23 4.08 -17.68
N ILE A 243 -6.89 3.31 -16.81
CA ILE A 243 -8.34 3.21 -16.71
C ILE A 243 -8.72 3.48 -15.27
N MET A 244 -9.76 4.26 -15.04
CA MET A 244 -10.30 4.51 -13.71
C MET A 244 -11.62 3.74 -13.57
N ASP A 245 -11.66 2.79 -12.65
CA ASP A 245 -12.89 2.10 -12.28
C ASP A 245 -13.53 2.83 -11.11
N MET A 246 -14.50 3.69 -11.42
CA MET A 246 -15.17 4.58 -10.47
C MET A 246 -16.05 3.85 -9.43
N ASN A 247 -16.34 2.57 -9.65
CA ASN A 247 -17.13 1.76 -8.73
C ASN A 247 -16.62 0.31 -8.78
N ALA A 248 -15.44 0.12 -8.20
CA ALA A 248 -14.69 -1.12 -8.33
C ALA A 248 -15.41 -2.35 -7.76
N GLY A 249 -16.38 -2.18 -6.86
CA GLY A 249 -17.05 -3.29 -6.20
C GLY A 249 -16.02 -4.23 -5.58
N LEU A 250 -15.95 -5.48 -6.07
CA LEU A 250 -14.99 -6.50 -5.61
C LEU A 250 -13.64 -6.49 -6.37
N GLY A 251 -13.45 -5.57 -7.31
CA GLY A 251 -12.24 -5.45 -8.13
C GLY A 251 -12.17 -6.39 -9.33
N GLY A 252 -13.27 -7.08 -9.67
CA GLY A 252 -13.32 -8.06 -10.76
C GLY A 252 -12.99 -7.47 -12.14
N PHE A 253 -13.32 -6.19 -12.38
CA PHE A 253 -12.96 -5.50 -13.63
C PHE A 253 -11.44 -5.37 -13.79
N ALA A 254 -10.75 -4.83 -12.77
CA ALA A 254 -9.29 -4.77 -12.74
C ALA A 254 -8.65 -6.15 -12.86
N ALA A 255 -9.20 -7.16 -12.17
CA ALA A 255 -8.72 -8.54 -12.26
C ALA A 255 -8.84 -9.12 -13.68
N ALA A 256 -9.94 -8.83 -14.38
CA ALA A 256 -10.16 -9.27 -15.76
C ALA A 256 -9.26 -8.56 -16.77
N LEU A 257 -8.84 -7.31 -16.47
CA LEU A 257 -7.95 -6.52 -17.31
C LEU A 257 -6.45 -6.77 -17.06
N ALA A 258 -6.08 -7.46 -15.97
CA ALA A 258 -4.70 -7.66 -15.54
C ALA A 258 -3.76 -8.34 -16.56
N LYS A 259 -4.32 -9.01 -17.59
CA LYS A 259 -3.54 -9.65 -18.67
C LYS A 259 -3.23 -8.72 -19.85
N TYR A 260 -3.72 -7.48 -19.81
CA TYR A 260 -3.54 -6.49 -20.86
C TYR A 260 -2.59 -5.38 -20.39
N PRO A 261 -1.97 -4.62 -21.31
CA PRO A 261 -1.01 -3.56 -20.97
C PRO A 261 -1.73 -2.28 -20.48
N VAL A 262 -2.66 -2.44 -19.54
CA VAL A 262 -3.43 -1.35 -18.94
C VAL A 262 -3.32 -1.46 -17.41
N TRP A 263 -3.27 -0.31 -16.76
CA TRP A 263 -3.45 -0.22 -15.32
C TRP A 263 -4.85 0.29 -15.01
N VAL A 264 -5.46 -0.28 -13.97
CA VAL A 264 -6.76 0.12 -13.46
C VAL A 264 -6.61 0.74 -12.07
N MET A 265 -6.98 2.01 -11.93
CA MET A 265 -7.17 2.66 -10.65
C MET A 265 -8.56 2.33 -10.14
N ASN A 266 -8.65 1.58 -9.05
CA ASN A 266 -9.93 1.23 -8.45
C ASN A 266 -10.36 2.32 -7.46
N ALA A 267 -11.57 2.79 -7.63
CA ALA A 267 -12.28 3.69 -6.74
C ALA A 267 -13.47 2.97 -6.11
N VAL A 268 -13.61 3.05 -4.79
CA VAL A 268 -14.81 2.60 -4.08
C VAL A 268 -15.55 3.84 -3.56
N PRO A 269 -16.86 3.99 -3.82
CA PRO A 269 -17.65 5.09 -3.27
C PRO A 269 -17.71 5.07 -1.74
N PHE A 270 -17.70 6.24 -1.11
CA PHE A 270 -17.73 6.36 0.36
C PHE A 270 -19.07 5.93 0.97
N ASP A 271 -20.14 6.06 0.21
CA ASP A 271 -21.53 5.74 0.55
C ASP A 271 -21.93 4.33 0.07
N ALA A 272 -20.97 3.54 -0.42
CA ALA A 272 -21.22 2.17 -0.81
C ALA A 272 -21.74 1.36 0.40
N LYS A 273 -22.83 0.61 0.20
CA LYS A 273 -23.46 -0.22 1.24
C LYS A 273 -22.49 -1.21 1.88
N HIS A 274 -21.51 -1.68 1.11
CA HIS A 274 -20.47 -2.60 1.59
C HIS A 274 -19.10 -1.96 1.35
N ASN A 275 -18.26 -1.91 2.39
CA ASN A 275 -16.88 -1.48 2.27
C ASN A 275 -16.03 -2.59 1.62
N THR A 276 -15.67 -2.41 0.36
CA THR A 276 -14.92 -3.40 -0.43
C THR A 276 -13.46 -3.04 -0.70
N LEU A 277 -12.89 -1.98 -0.09
CA LEU A 277 -11.55 -1.49 -0.47
C LEU A 277 -10.40 -2.45 -0.20
N GLN A 278 -10.57 -3.41 0.71
CA GLN A 278 -9.56 -4.44 0.94
C GLN A 278 -9.79 -5.70 0.10
N THR A 279 -10.83 -5.74 -0.74
CA THR A 279 -11.10 -6.86 -1.65
C THR A 279 -10.44 -6.68 -3.01
N GLY A 280 -10.20 -5.42 -3.41
CA GLY A 280 -9.55 -5.04 -4.66
C GLY A 280 -8.02 -4.98 -4.60
N ILE A 281 -7.42 -4.97 -5.78
CA ILE A 281 -5.99 -5.17 -6.03
C ILE A 281 -5.14 -3.93 -5.73
N LEU A 282 -5.75 -2.75 -5.92
CA LEU A 282 -5.26 -1.42 -5.62
C LEU A 282 -6.47 -0.49 -5.49
N SER A 283 -7.34 -0.74 -4.51
CA SER A 283 -8.49 0.12 -4.24
C SER A 283 -8.05 1.32 -3.41
N SER A 284 -8.15 2.49 -4.03
CA SER A 284 -8.20 3.77 -3.33
C SER A 284 -9.66 4.18 -3.16
N PHE A 285 -9.99 4.93 -2.12
CA PHE A 285 -11.27 5.64 -2.11
C PHE A 285 -11.26 6.78 -3.14
N SER A 286 -12.39 7.05 -3.80
CA SER A 286 -12.56 8.22 -4.67
C SER A 286 -13.74 9.07 -4.21
N PRO A 287 -13.57 10.39 -4.02
CA PRO A 287 -14.58 11.26 -3.42
C PRO A 287 -15.45 12.01 -4.43
N PHE A 288 -15.53 11.59 -5.69
CA PHE A 288 -16.39 12.26 -6.66
C PHE A 288 -17.88 12.15 -6.25
N LYS A 289 -18.36 13.12 -5.47
CA LYS A 289 -19.71 13.62 -5.62
C LYS A 289 -19.73 14.27 -7.01
N LEU A 290 -20.40 13.63 -7.96
CA LEU A 290 -20.96 14.36 -9.08
C LEU A 290 -21.86 15.43 -8.45
N SER A 291 -21.37 16.67 -8.38
CA SER A 291 -22.27 17.80 -8.18
C SER A 291 -23.24 17.70 -9.34
N ASN A 292 -24.50 17.36 -9.05
CA ASN A 292 -25.58 17.59 -9.99
C ASN A 292 -25.61 19.10 -10.22
N SER A 293 -24.89 19.56 -11.25
CA SER A 293 -25.17 20.83 -11.88
C SER A 293 -26.54 20.66 -12.54
N ARG A 294 -27.57 21.13 -11.85
CA ARG A 294 -28.76 21.63 -12.52
C ARG A 294 -28.39 22.90 -13.27
#